data_AF-A0A7Z0SW01-F1
#
_entry.id   AF-A0A7Z0SW01-F1
#
_cell.length_a   1.000
_cell.length_b   1.000
_cell.length_c   1.000
_cell.angle_alpha   90.00
_cell.angle_beta   90.00
_cell.angle_gamma   90.00
#
_symmetry.space_group_name_H-M   'P 1'
#
loop_
_entity.id
_entity.type
_entity.pdbx_description
1 polymer ?
#
loop_
_entity_poly.entity_id
_entity_poly.type
_entity_poly.pdbx_seq_one_letter_code
_entity_poly.pdbx_strand_id
1 'polypeptide(L)' 'MSYDLVDWKQAPTLARWWAIDANGKAYWHCQPDVAAFTDFWMAEQIEAPHFGYTGDYKESLTERPRDPGL' A
#
# COMPACT_ATOMS: atom_id res chain seq x y z
N MET A 1 1.65 -7.29 17.10
CA MET A 1 2.21 -6.68 15.88
C MET A 1 1.21 -5.62 15.46
N SER A 2 1.61 -4.34 15.37
CA SER A 2 0.66 -3.25 15.19
C SER A 2 0.25 -3.15 13.72
N TYR A 3 -0.83 -3.82 13.38
CA TYR A 3 -1.50 -3.68 12.09
C TYR A 3 -2.31 -2.36 12.00
N ASP A 4 -2.29 -1.56 13.08
CA ASP A 4 -3.24 -0.46 13.33
C ASP A 4 -2.74 0.94 12.96
N LEU A 5 -1.49 1.09 12.50
CA LEU A 5 -0.96 2.42 12.16
C LEU A 5 -1.47 2.92 10.81
N VAL A 6 -1.62 2.02 9.83
CA VAL A 6 -1.99 2.40 8.46
C VAL A 6 -3.52 2.54 8.36
N ASP A 7 -3.99 3.77 8.17
CA ASP A 7 -5.41 4.03 7.94
C ASP A 7 -5.79 3.74 6.48
N TRP A 8 -6.20 2.48 6.24
CA TRP A 8 -6.61 2.00 4.92
C TRP A 8 -7.86 2.68 4.35
N LYS A 9 -8.57 3.51 5.12
CA LYS A 9 -9.69 4.34 4.60
C LYS A 9 -9.19 5.44 3.67
N GLN A 10 -7.94 5.86 3.82
CA GLN A 10 -7.29 6.85 2.95
C GLN A 10 -6.61 6.22 1.72
N ALA A 11 -6.58 4.88 1.67
CA ALA A 11 -5.93 4.17 0.59
C ALA A 11 -6.83 4.17 -0.68
N PRO A 12 -6.24 4.32 -1.88
CA PRO A 12 -6.98 4.15 -3.12
C PRO A 12 -7.61 2.76 -3.21
N THR A 13 -8.68 2.62 -4.01
CA THR A 13 -9.43 1.36 -4.13
C THR A 13 -8.54 0.17 -4.46
N LEU A 14 -7.59 0.36 -5.37
CA LEU A 14 -6.67 -0.68 -5.84
C LEU A 14 -5.45 -0.87 -4.92
N ALA A 15 -5.26 -0.04 -3.89
CA ALA A 15 -4.12 -0.16 -2.98
C ALA A 15 -4.17 -1.51 -2.25
N ARG A 16 -3.10 -2.28 -2.43
CA ARG A 16 -2.94 -3.59 -1.79
C ARG A 16 -1.83 -3.59 -0.75
N TRP A 17 -0.80 -2.76 -0.93
CA TRP A 17 0.29 -2.64 0.03
C TRP A 17 0.59 -1.18 0.35
N TRP A 18 1.13 -0.95 1.54
CA TRP A 18 1.71 0.29 1.99
C TRP A 18 3.15 0.04 2.41
N ALA A 19 4.08 0.90 2.03
CA ALA A 19 5.48 0.78 2.41
C ALA A 19 6.18 2.15 2.42
N ILE A 20 7.28 2.21 3.17
CA ILE A 20 8.24 3.32 3.20
C ILE A 20 9.44 2.98 2.32
N ASP A 21 9.89 3.94 1.52
CA ASP A 21 11.10 3.83 0.70
C ASP A 21 12.38 4.18 1.49
N ALA A 22 13.54 4.04 0.84
CA ALA A 22 14.83 4.37 1.46
C ALA A 22 14.99 5.86 1.83
N ASN A 23 14.13 6.75 1.32
CA ASN A 23 14.13 8.18 1.62
C ASN A 23 13.16 8.55 2.76
N GLY A 24 12.47 7.57 3.35
CA GLY A 24 11.47 7.82 4.38
C GLY A 24 10.12 8.31 3.83
N LYS A 25 9.85 8.16 2.52
CA LYS A 25 8.56 8.49 1.93
C LYS A 25 7.66 7.27 1.88
N ALA A 26 6.39 7.47 2.21
CA ALA A 26 5.40 6.41 2.20
C ALA A 26 4.62 6.37 0.87
N TYR A 27 4.28 5.16 0.44
CA TYR A 27 3.57 4.91 -0.80
C TYR A 27 2.53 3.80 -0.67
N TRP A 28 1.43 3.96 -1.42
CA TRP A 28 0.50 2.90 -1.75
C TRP A 28 0.98 2.19 -3.01
N HIS A 29 1.07 0.87 -2.95
CA HIS A 29 1.29 0.02 -4.12
C HIS A 29 -0.04 -0.63 -4.52
N CYS A 30 -0.51 -0.28 -5.70
CA CYS A 30 -1.80 -0.72 -6.21
C CYS A 30 -1.69 -2.06 -6.96
N GLN A 31 -2.70 -2.90 -6.84
CA GLN A 31 -2.86 -4.01 -7.77
C GLN A 31 -3.14 -3.49 -9.18
N PRO A 32 -2.64 -4.17 -10.22
CA PRO A 32 -2.97 -3.81 -11.59
C PRO A 32 -4.46 -3.99 -11.83
N ASP A 33 -5.08 -3.00 -12.47
CA ASP A 33 -6.43 -3.13 -13.01
C ASP A 33 -6.35 -3.87 -14.36
N VAL A 34 -6.49 -5.20 -14.30
CA VAL A 34 -6.41 -6.06 -15.48
C VAL A 34 -7.75 -6.01 -16.21
N ALA A 35 -8.04 -4.89 -16.87
CA ALA A 35 -9.03 -4.86 -17.94
C ALA A 35 -8.54 -5.76 -19.09
N ALA A 36 -9.45 -6.40 -19.82
CA ALA A 36 -9.13 -7.48 -20.78
C ALA A 36 -8.22 -7.11 -21.99
N PHE A 37 -7.61 -5.92 -22.01
CA PHE A 37 -6.78 -5.40 -23.10
C PHE A 37 -5.62 -4.49 -22.64
N THR A 38 -5.21 -4.50 -21.36
CA THR A 38 -4.10 -3.67 -20.87
C THR A 38 -2.80 -4.48 -20.75
N ASP A 39 -1.89 -4.31 -21.72
CA ASP A 39 -0.55 -4.91 -21.79
C ASP A 39 0.44 -4.42 -20.70
N PHE A 40 -0.04 -3.72 -19.66
CA PHE A 40 0.80 -3.05 -18.67
C PHE A 40 0.60 -3.67 -17.28
N TRP A 41 1.65 -4.35 -16.81
CA TRP A 41 1.74 -4.98 -15.48
C TRP A 41 2.36 -4.03 -14.42
N MET A 42 2.29 -2.71 -14.62
CA MET A 42 2.85 -1.77 -13.64
C MET A 42 1.81 -1.48 -12.55
N ALA A 43 2.10 -1.97 -11.34
CA ALA A 43 1.44 -1.53 -10.12
C ALA A 43 1.65 -0.03 -9.96
N GLU A 44 0.57 0.74 -9.95
CA GLU A 44 0.66 2.19 -9.72
C GLU A 44 1.19 2.45 -8.30
N GLN A 45 2.21 3.29 -8.20
CA GLN A 45 2.76 3.75 -6.93
C GLN A 45 2.25 5.17 -6.67
N ILE A 46 1.43 5.32 -5.63
CA ILE A 46 0.79 6.58 -5.26
C ILE A 46 1.37 7.03 -3.92
N GLU A 47 1.65 8.32 -3.75
CA GLU A 47 2.13 8.86 -2.47
C GLU A 47 1.09 8.62 -1.37
N ALA A 48 1.56 8.14 -0.21
CA ALA A 48 0.74 7.83 0.95
C ALA A 48 1.14 8.69 2.14
N PRO A 49 0.23 8.90 3.11
CA PRO A 49 0.60 9.42 4.41
C PRO A 49 1.61 8.49 5.10
N HIS A 50 2.53 9.09 5.86
CA HIS A 50 3.57 8.36 6.59
C HIS A 50 3.05 7.61 7.82
N PHE A 51 1.86 7.97 8.33
CA PHE A 51 1.24 7.41 9.54
C PHE A 51 2.16 7.37 10.78
N GLY A 52 3.19 8.22 10.82
CA GLY A 52 4.14 8.28 11.92
C GLY A 52 5.02 7.03 12.09
N TYR A 53 5.22 6.21 11.04
CA TYR A 53 6.05 5.01 11.12
C TYR A 53 7.51 5.33 11.47
N THR A 54 8.06 4.73 12.53
CA THR A 54 9.44 5.01 12.98
C THR A 54 10.38 3.79 12.90
N GLY A 55 9.96 2.72 12.23
CA GLY A 55 10.74 1.48 12.07
C GLY A 55 11.73 1.50 10.90
N ASP A 56 12.41 0.37 10.66
CA ASP A 56 13.22 0.17 9.45
C ASP A 56 12.31 0.12 8.22
N TYR A 57 12.59 0.95 7.21
CA TYR A 57 11.82 0.99 5.97
C TYR A 57 11.70 -0.40 5.32
N LYS A 58 12.69 -1.27 5.48
CA LYS A 58 12.68 -2.65 4.93
C LYS A 58 11.62 -3.54 5.58
N GLU A 59 11.17 -3.19 6.78
CA GLU A 59 10.14 -3.91 7.53
C GLU A 59 8.77 -3.22 7.44
N SER A 60 8.66 -2.14 6.67
CA SER A 60 7.42 -1.33 6.58
C SER A 60 6.32 -1.95 5.72
N LEU A 61 6.64 -2.96 4.89
CA LEU A 61 5.71 -3.57 3.95
C LEU A 61 4.47 -4.11 4.68
N THR A 62 3.36 -3.41 4.53
CA THR A 62 2.08 -3.71 5.19
C THR A 62 1.05 -4.04 4.12
N GLU A 63 0.50 -5.25 4.17
CA GLU A 63 -0.58 -5.66 3.26
C GLU A 63 -1.95 -5.21 3.80
N ARG A 64 -2.83 -4.77 2.89
CA ARG A 64 -4.20 -4.42 3.22
C ARG A 64 -4.93 -5.64 3.79
N PRO A 65 -5.54 -5.53 4.99
CA PRO A 65 -6.37 -6.59 5.53
C PRO A 65 -7.44 -6.99 4.51
N ARG A 66 -7.57 -8.30 4.24
CA ARG A 66 -8.76 -8.80 3.55
C ARG A 66 -9.88 -8.74 4.57
N ASP A 67 -10.94 -8.00 4.24
CA ASP A 67 -12.16 -8.09 5.02
C ASP A 67 -12.64 -9.55 4.99
N PRO A 68 -12.70 -10.27 6.13
CA PRO A 68 -13.17 -11.64 6.13
C PRO A 68 -14.69 -11.75 5.85
N GLY A 69 -15.40 -10.63 5.71
CA GLY A 69 -16.87 -10.57 5.63
C GLY A 69 -17.49 -10.53 4.23
N LEU A 70 -16.72 -10.75 3.15
CA LEU A 70 -17.23 -10.90 1.78
C LEU A 70 -17.13 -12.34 1.29
#